data_AF-A0A2V1D213-F1
#
_entry.id   AF-A0A2V1D213-F1
#
_cell.length_a   1.000
_cell.length_b   1.000
_cell.length_c   1.000
_cell.angle_alpha   90.00
_cell.angle_beta   90.00
_cell.angle_gamma   90.00
#
_symmetry.space_group_name_H-M   'P 1'
#
loop_
_entity.id
_entity.type
_entity.pdbx_description
1 polymer ?
#
loop_
_entity_poly.entity_id
_entity_poly.type
_entity_poly.pdbx_seq_one_letter_code
_entity_poly.pdbx_strand_id
1 'polypeptide(L)'
;MQRSLQGLMCTLLYALLIQMPSLVEHVSSDGDVWKKRTQNDWSIHDLERTFCDLFKKRSQPLCVFIDGLDEIDSEISNGQINLISLIKRLSNLNGIKFCVASRPETVLKSQLSEYPQMKLQDLTRRDILRLVTDRLNTPTLNDWIDDQLHLRDPDAESEQNYEPSVQNLVKTITSRAEGIFLWVCLVTQSILSGSLALDSWKLVLGRIEALPTELESLYEDLWTRQKDNWKFYRSFTAVYLNT
;
A
#
# COMPACT_ATOMS: atom_id res chain seq x y z
N MET A 1 -11.01 -13.96 -13.93
CA MET A 1 -11.58 -14.21 -12.58
C MET A 1 -11.04 -13.23 -11.56
N GLN A 2 -9.75 -12.88 -11.66
CA GLN A 2 -9.18 -11.75 -10.93
C GLN A 2 -9.93 -10.46 -11.30
N ARG A 3 -9.95 -9.49 -10.37
CA ARG A 3 -10.46 -8.13 -10.59
C ARG A 3 -11.97 -8.01 -10.90
N SER A 4 -12.80 -9.01 -10.55
CA SER A 4 -14.26 -8.98 -10.78
C SER A 4 -15.11 -9.20 -9.53
N LEU A 5 -16.33 -8.63 -9.52
CA LEU A 5 -17.29 -8.81 -8.43
C LEU A 5 -17.71 -10.27 -8.23
N GLN A 6 -17.89 -11.01 -9.32
CA GLN A 6 -18.24 -12.42 -9.27
C GLN A 6 -17.10 -13.22 -8.61
N GLY A 7 -15.84 -12.92 -8.93
CA GLY A 7 -14.68 -13.53 -8.29
C GLY A 7 -14.62 -13.26 -6.79
N LEU A 8 -14.87 -12.01 -6.38
CA LEU A 8 -14.95 -11.65 -4.96
C LEU A 8 -16.07 -12.42 -4.25
N MET A 9 -17.27 -12.45 -4.81
CA MET A 9 -18.42 -13.13 -4.19
C MET A 9 -18.22 -14.65 -4.10
N CYS A 10 -17.65 -15.27 -5.13
CA CYS A 10 -17.23 -16.67 -5.07
C CYS A 10 -16.24 -16.91 -3.92
N THR A 11 -15.25 -16.03 -3.78
CA THR A 11 -14.22 -16.12 -2.73
C THR A 11 -14.83 -15.94 -1.34
N LEU A 12 -15.72 -14.98 -1.15
CA LEU A 12 -16.41 -14.75 0.13
C LEU A 12 -17.29 -15.92 0.52
N LEU A 13 -18.07 -16.46 -0.42
CA LEU A 13 -18.92 -17.63 -0.18
C LEU A 13 -18.09 -18.87 0.16
N TYR A 14 -17.01 -19.10 -0.59
CA TYR A 14 -16.09 -20.20 -0.32
C TYR A 14 -15.40 -20.06 1.04
N ALA A 15 -14.91 -18.87 1.38
CA ALA A 15 -14.27 -18.59 2.66
C ALA A 15 -15.25 -18.77 3.84
N LEU A 16 -16.51 -18.33 3.69
CA LEU A 16 -17.55 -18.53 4.69
C LEU A 16 -17.78 -20.03 4.96
N LEU A 17 -17.88 -20.84 3.90
CA LEU A 17 -18.11 -22.29 4.03
C LEU A 17 -16.91 -23.02 4.63
N ILE A 18 -15.68 -22.59 4.33
CA ILE A 18 -14.47 -23.15 4.96
C ILE A 18 -14.43 -22.81 6.46
N GLN A 19 -14.69 -21.56 6.82
CA GLN A 19 -14.60 -21.13 8.21
C GLN A 19 -15.76 -21.67 9.06
N MET A 20 -16.91 -21.94 8.45
CA MET A 20 -18.10 -22.42 9.14
C MET A 20 -18.66 -23.68 8.44
N PRO A 21 -18.03 -24.86 8.60
CA PRO A 21 -18.45 -26.08 7.91
C PRO A 21 -19.90 -26.51 8.18
N SER A 22 -20.47 -26.14 9.33
CA SER A 22 -21.88 -26.38 9.66
C SER A 22 -22.86 -25.71 8.67
N LEU A 23 -22.41 -24.73 7.90
CA LEU A 23 -23.22 -24.10 6.84
C LEU A 23 -23.31 -24.96 5.58
N VAL A 24 -22.41 -25.93 5.38
CA VAL A 24 -22.40 -26.79 4.19
C VAL A 24 -23.67 -27.66 4.10
N GLU A 25 -24.18 -28.13 5.24
CA GLU A 25 -25.44 -28.89 5.28
C GLU A 25 -26.63 -28.05 4.77
N HIS A 26 -26.60 -26.74 5.01
CA HIS A 26 -27.63 -25.84 4.55
C HIS A 26 -27.55 -25.56 3.05
N VAL A 27 -26.34 -25.50 2.49
CA VAL A 27 -26.14 -25.50 1.03
C VAL A 27 -26.66 -26.80 0.43
N SER A 28 -26.45 -27.91 1.13
CA SER A 28 -26.81 -29.24 0.67
C SER A 28 -28.33 -29.44 0.53
N SER A 29 -29.13 -28.59 1.17
CA SER A 29 -30.59 -28.61 1.06
C SER A 29 -31.16 -27.77 -0.10
N ASP A 30 -30.33 -26.95 -0.76
CA ASP A 30 -30.76 -26.08 -1.87
C ASP A 30 -30.49 -26.76 -3.23
N GLY A 31 -31.55 -27.32 -3.81
CA GLY A 31 -31.48 -28.06 -5.08
C GLY A 31 -31.05 -27.23 -6.29
N ASP A 32 -31.16 -25.90 -6.24
CA ASP A 32 -30.70 -25.04 -7.34
C ASP A 32 -29.20 -24.76 -7.25
N VAL A 33 -28.65 -24.67 -6.04
CA VAL A 33 -27.19 -24.55 -5.84
C VAL A 33 -26.47 -25.81 -6.34
N TRP A 34 -27.04 -27.00 -6.08
CA TRP A 34 -26.47 -28.26 -6.56
C TRP A 34 -26.42 -28.44 -8.07
N LYS A 35 -27.16 -27.65 -8.84
CA LYS A 35 -27.09 -27.71 -10.32
C LYS A 35 -25.88 -26.95 -10.85
N LYS A 36 -25.29 -26.05 -10.05
CA LYS A 36 -24.17 -25.21 -10.45
C LYS A 36 -22.88 -26.02 -10.31
N ARG A 37 -22.24 -26.32 -11.45
CA ARG A 37 -21.03 -27.15 -11.55
C ARG A 37 -19.79 -26.32 -11.81
N THR A 38 -19.97 -25.21 -12.50
CA THR A 38 -18.93 -24.28 -12.89
C THR A 38 -19.25 -22.90 -12.35
N GLN A 39 -18.23 -22.05 -12.30
CA GLN A 39 -18.40 -20.67 -11.86
C GLN A 39 -19.38 -19.88 -12.76
N ASN A 40 -19.39 -20.18 -14.06
CA ASN A 40 -20.25 -19.49 -15.02
C ASN A 40 -21.74 -19.78 -14.79
N ASP A 41 -22.06 -20.84 -14.05
CA ASP A 41 -23.43 -21.15 -13.64
C ASP A 41 -23.94 -20.20 -12.54
N TRP A 42 -23.04 -19.44 -11.90
CA TRP A 42 -23.36 -18.50 -10.83
C TRP A 42 -23.47 -17.07 -11.35
N SER A 43 -24.66 -16.50 -11.26
CA SER A 43 -24.80 -15.05 -11.35
C SER A 43 -24.36 -14.37 -10.04
N ILE A 44 -24.03 -13.07 -10.10
CA ILE A 44 -23.74 -12.27 -8.89
C ILE A 44 -24.94 -12.31 -7.93
N HIS A 45 -26.16 -12.24 -8.46
CA HIS A 45 -27.38 -12.32 -7.67
C HIS A 45 -27.51 -13.67 -6.94
N ASP A 46 -27.20 -14.78 -7.61
CA ASP A 46 -27.23 -16.11 -6.97
C ASP A 46 -26.20 -16.22 -5.85
N LEU A 47 -24.99 -15.68 -6.07
CA LEU A 47 -23.94 -15.68 -5.06
C LEU A 47 -24.32 -14.81 -3.85
N GLU A 48 -24.86 -13.62 -4.08
CA GLU A 48 -25.29 -12.69 -3.03
C GLU A 48 -26.44 -13.29 -2.21
N ARG A 49 -27.46 -13.83 -2.89
CA ARG A 49 -28.58 -14.54 -2.24
C ARG A 49 -28.08 -15.69 -1.38
N THR A 50 -27.27 -16.57 -1.96
CA THR A 50 -26.75 -17.76 -1.27
C THR A 50 -25.89 -17.38 -0.07
N PHE A 51 -25.01 -16.39 -0.23
CA PHE A 51 -24.22 -15.84 0.87
C PHE A 51 -25.12 -15.34 1.99
N CYS A 52 -26.13 -14.51 1.69
CA CYS A 52 -27.04 -13.95 2.69
C CYS A 52 -27.81 -15.03 3.45
N ASP A 53 -28.31 -16.06 2.75
CA ASP A 53 -29.11 -17.12 3.36
C ASP A 53 -28.28 -18.02 4.27
N LEU A 54 -27.04 -18.31 3.90
CA LEU A 54 -26.10 -19.03 4.77
C LEU A 54 -25.66 -18.15 5.94
N PHE A 55 -25.40 -16.87 5.68
CA PHE A 55 -24.97 -15.93 6.70
C PHE A 55 -26.01 -15.76 7.81
N LYS A 56 -27.31 -15.83 7.50
CA LYS A 56 -28.39 -15.81 8.53
C LYS A 56 -28.35 -17.03 9.46
N LYS A 57 -27.81 -18.15 9.01
CA LYS A 57 -27.77 -19.44 9.75
C LYS A 57 -26.48 -19.64 10.53
N ARG A 58 -25.54 -18.68 10.46
CA ARG A 58 -24.26 -18.76 11.15
C ARG A 58 -24.41 -18.70 12.67
N SER A 59 -23.46 -19.28 13.37
CA SER A 59 -23.39 -19.28 14.83
C SER A 59 -22.57 -18.13 15.41
N GLN A 60 -21.75 -17.46 14.60
CA GLN A 60 -20.77 -16.46 15.06
C GLN A 60 -20.72 -15.22 14.15
N PRO A 61 -20.37 -14.04 14.68
CA PRO A 61 -20.14 -12.86 13.86
C PRO A 61 -18.93 -13.05 12.93
N LEU A 62 -18.92 -12.34 11.81
CA LEU A 62 -17.86 -12.41 10.81
C LEU A 62 -17.18 -11.05 10.64
N CYS A 63 -15.85 -11.05 10.58
CA CYS A 63 -15.06 -9.90 10.14
C CYS A 63 -14.40 -10.24 8.81
N VAL A 64 -14.63 -9.43 7.80
CA VAL A 64 -14.13 -9.63 6.44
C VAL A 64 -13.06 -8.57 6.15
N PHE A 65 -11.88 -9.03 5.78
CA PHE A 65 -10.78 -8.18 5.32
C PHE A 65 -10.69 -8.30 3.81
N ILE A 66 -10.74 -7.17 3.11
CA ILE A 66 -10.58 -7.11 1.65
C ILE A 66 -9.43 -6.18 1.36
N ASP A 67 -8.38 -6.73 0.75
CA ASP A 67 -7.22 -5.97 0.29
C ASP A 67 -7.34 -5.68 -1.21
N GLY A 68 -6.92 -4.48 -1.64
CA GLY A 68 -6.92 -4.06 -3.04
C GLY A 68 -8.30 -3.79 -3.65
N LEU A 69 -9.18 -2.98 -3.04
CA LEU A 69 -10.47 -2.63 -3.66
C LEU A 69 -10.34 -1.89 -5.00
N ASP A 70 -9.25 -1.14 -5.19
CA ASP A 70 -8.91 -0.44 -6.44
C ASP A 70 -8.56 -1.40 -7.58
N GLU A 71 -8.25 -2.67 -7.27
CA GLU A 71 -7.95 -3.66 -8.29
C GLU A 71 -9.18 -4.11 -9.08
N ILE A 72 -10.42 -3.81 -8.66
CA ILE A 72 -11.58 -4.19 -9.47
C ILE A 72 -11.62 -3.37 -10.76
N ASP A 73 -11.80 -4.05 -11.89
CA ASP A 73 -11.84 -3.42 -13.21
C ASP A 73 -12.92 -2.32 -13.25
N SER A 74 -12.49 -1.07 -13.29
CA SER A 74 -13.34 0.12 -13.19
C SER A 74 -14.03 0.44 -14.51
N GLU A 75 -13.38 0.14 -15.64
CA GLU A 75 -13.87 0.43 -17.00
C GLU A 75 -15.02 -0.49 -17.43
N ILE A 76 -15.14 -1.67 -16.82
CA ILE A 76 -16.23 -2.60 -17.10
C ILE A 76 -17.38 -2.30 -16.12
N SER A 77 -18.43 -1.67 -16.62
CA SER A 77 -19.74 -1.56 -15.95
C SER A 77 -19.75 -0.83 -14.59
N ASN A 78 -18.91 0.18 -14.37
CA ASN A 78 -18.78 0.87 -13.08
C ASN A 78 -18.38 -0.07 -11.93
N GLY A 79 -17.40 -0.95 -12.18
CA GLY A 79 -17.01 -2.05 -11.27
C GLY A 79 -16.78 -1.63 -9.81
N GLN A 80 -16.09 -0.52 -9.57
CA GLN A 80 -15.85 0.00 -8.21
C GLN A 80 -17.12 0.48 -7.52
N ILE A 81 -18.04 1.17 -8.23
CA ILE A 81 -19.31 1.62 -7.65
C ILE A 81 -20.17 0.40 -7.29
N ASN A 82 -20.24 -0.58 -8.20
CA ASN A 82 -20.97 -1.82 -7.94
C ASN A 82 -20.38 -2.57 -6.76
N LEU A 83 -19.05 -2.63 -6.65
CA LEU A 83 -18.35 -3.26 -5.53
C LEU A 83 -18.72 -2.59 -4.21
N ILE A 84 -18.64 -1.26 -4.14
CA ILE A 84 -19.02 -0.55 -2.92
C ILE A 84 -20.51 -0.75 -2.60
N SER A 85 -21.38 -0.74 -3.62
CA SER A 85 -22.80 -1.00 -3.41
C SER A 85 -23.06 -2.39 -2.81
N LEU A 86 -22.31 -3.40 -3.27
CA LEU A 86 -22.38 -4.77 -2.77
C LEU A 86 -21.87 -4.85 -1.33
N ILE A 87 -20.71 -4.26 -1.03
CA ILE A 87 -20.14 -4.22 0.33
C ILE A 87 -21.12 -3.52 1.28
N LYS A 88 -21.72 -2.39 0.88
CA LYS A 88 -22.73 -1.67 1.69
C LYS A 88 -24.00 -2.51 1.93
N ARG A 89 -24.46 -3.27 0.93
CA ARG A 89 -25.60 -4.19 1.11
C ARG A 89 -25.26 -5.30 2.11
N LEU A 90 -24.10 -5.91 1.96
CA LEU A 90 -23.65 -6.97 2.86
C LEU A 90 -23.40 -6.44 4.27
N SER A 91 -22.83 -5.24 4.44
CA SER A 91 -22.55 -4.65 5.75
C SER A 91 -23.80 -4.35 6.58
N ASN A 92 -24.97 -4.25 5.94
CA ASN A 92 -26.26 -4.12 6.63
C ASN A 92 -26.74 -5.43 7.28
N LEU A 93 -26.10 -6.57 6.98
CA LEU A 93 -26.40 -7.82 7.66
C LEU A 93 -25.93 -7.73 9.12
N ASN A 94 -26.82 -7.97 10.08
CA ASN A 94 -26.44 -7.94 11.49
C ASN A 94 -25.31 -8.94 11.77
N GLY A 95 -24.23 -8.48 12.38
CA GLY A 95 -23.07 -9.27 12.81
C GLY A 95 -22.05 -9.63 11.72
N ILE A 96 -21.96 -8.84 10.66
CA ILE A 96 -20.78 -8.76 9.78
C ILE A 96 -20.09 -7.41 9.95
N LYS A 97 -18.77 -7.38 9.78
CA LYS A 97 -18.00 -6.13 9.63
C LYS A 97 -17.03 -6.28 8.46
N PHE A 98 -16.79 -5.18 7.76
CA PHE A 98 -15.83 -5.11 6.68
C PHE A 98 -14.69 -4.16 7.07
N CYS A 99 -13.46 -4.62 6.85
CA CYS A 99 -12.25 -3.81 6.88
C CYS A 99 -11.65 -3.88 5.49
N VAL A 100 -11.54 -2.73 4.82
CA VAL A 100 -11.16 -2.66 3.42
C VAL A 100 -9.90 -1.82 3.24
N ALA A 101 -9.00 -2.25 2.37
CA ALA A 101 -7.78 -1.53 2.00
C ALA A 101 -7.78 -1.25 0.50
N SER A 102 -7.29 -0.07 0.11
CA SER A 102 -7.19 0.34 -1.30
C SER A 102 -6.19 1.47 -1.50
N ARG A 103 -5.77 1.66 -2.75
CA ARG A 103 -5.19 2.94 -3.19
C ARG A 103 -6.22 4.07 -3.00
N PRO A 104 -5.75 5.31 -2.77
CA PRO A 104 -6.60 6.44 -2.40
C PRO A 104 -7.29 7.09 -3.62
N GLU A 105 -7.91 6.27 -4.48
CA GLU A 105 -8.62 6.71 -5.68
C GLU A 105 -9.85 7.57 -5.37
N THR A 106 -10.14 8.56 -6.22
CA THR A 106 -11.19 9.56 -6.00
C THR A 106 -12.57 8.94 -5.77
N VAL A 107 -12.92 7.91 -6.56
CA VAL A 107 -14.22 7.23 -6.45
C VAL A 107 -14.36 6.53 -5.10
N LEU A 108 -13.36 5.76 -4.70
CA LEU A 108 -13.35 5.02 -3.43
C LEU A 108 -13.37 5.97 -2.23
N LYS A 109 -12.53 7.03 -2.24
CA LYS A 109 -12.53 8.08 -1.22
C LYS A 109 -13.90 8.70 -1.03
N SER A 110 -14.56 9.07 -2.13
CA SER A 110 -15.88 9.69 -2.10
C SER A 110 -16.92 8.74 -1.50
N GLN A 111 -16.99 7.49 -2.00
CA GLN A 111 -18.01 6.52 -1.62
C GLN A 111 -17.87 5.98 -0.19
N LEU A 112 -16.65 5.99 0.37
CA LEU A 112 -16.33 5.45 1.69
C LEU A 112 -16.04 6.53 2.74
N SER A 113 -16.20 7.81 2.40
CA SER A 113 -15.90 8.96 3.29
C SER A 113 -16.68 8.98 4.60
N GLU A 114 -17.86 8.35 4.64
CA GLU A 114 -18.71 8.26 5.83
C GLU A 114 -18.24 7.23 6.87
N TYR A 115 -17.32 6.34 6.51
CA TYR A 115 -16.82 5.28 7.39
C TYR A 115 -15.51 5.68 8.08
N PRO A 116 -15.15 5.03 9.21
CA PRO A 116 -13.83 5.22 9.81
C PRO A 116 -12.72 4.86 8.83
N GLN A 117 -11.74 5.77 8.67
CA GLN A 117 -10.61 5.61 7.75
C GLN A 117 -9.30 5.77 8.49
N MET A 118 -8.29 5.04 8.04
CA MET A 118 -6.91 5.20 8.47
C MET A 118 -6.02 5.30 7.25
N LYS A 119 -5.11 6.27 7.26
CA LYS A 119 -4.07 6.42 6.25
C LYS A 119 -2.81 5.73 6.76
N LEU A 120 -2.38 4.68 6.07
CA LEU A 120 -1.24 3.89 6.52
C LEU A 120 0.04 4.74 6.63
N GLN A 121 0.24 5.70 5.73
CA GLN A 121 1.38 6.61 5.76
C GLN A 121 1.42 7.52 7.00
N ASP A 122 0.27 7.84 7.58
CA ASP A 122 0.21 8.64 8.80
C ASP A 122 0.59 7.78 10.01
N LEU A 123 0.20 6.49 10.00
CA LEU A 123 0.52 5.52 11.05
C LEU A 123 2.00 5.12 11.03
N THR A 124 2.62 4.99 9.85
CA THR A 124 4.03 4.59 9.70
C THR A 124 5.01 5.75 9.79
N ARG A 125 4.53 7.00 9.86
CA ARG A 125 5.38 8.21 9.89
C ARG A 125 6.43 8.18 11.01
N ARG A 126 6.05 7.67 12.20
CA ARG A 126 6.96 7.56 13.34
C ARG A 126 8.07 6.53 13.11
N ASP A 127 7.72 5.39 12.52
CA ASP A 127 8.69 4.34 12.21
C ASP A 127 9.65 4.77 11.10
N ILE A 128 9.13 5.49 10.10
CA ILE A 128 9.96 6.14 9.06
C ILE A 128 10.92 7.15 9.69
N LEU A 129 10.43 8.04 10.55
CA LEU A 129 11.28 9.03 11.22
C LEU A 129 12.43 8.33 11.98
N ARG A 130 12.10 7.27 12.71
CA ARG A 130 13.09 6.48 13.44
C ARG A 130 14.10 5.83 12.49
N LEU A 131 13.63 5.16 11.44
CA LEU A 131 14.49 4.52 10.45
C LEU A 131 15.46 5.51 9.78
N VAL A 132 14.96 6.69 9.39
CA VAL A 132 15.78 7.74 8.77
C VAL A 132 16.83 8.25 9.76
N THR A 133 16.43 8.53 10.99
CA THR A 133 17.34 9.01 12.05
C THR A 133 18.44 7.98 12.31
N ASP A 134 18.06 6.71 12.49
CA ASP A 134 19.01 5.63 12.77
C ASP A 134 20.00 5.42 11.61
N ARG A 135 19.52 5.52 10.36
CA ARG A 135 20.38 5.34 9.17
C ARG A 135 21.32 6.51 8.91
N LEU A 136 20.91 7.74 9.22
CA LEU A 136 21.72 8.93 8.99
C LEU A 136 22.64 9.25 10.17
N ASN A 137 22.44 8.63 11.33
CA ASN A 137 23.28 8.81 12.50
C ASN A 137 24.65 8.11 12.33
N THR A 138 25.52 8.69 11.50
CA THR A 138 26.87 8.18 11.25
C THR A 138 27.91 9.28 11.42
N PRO A 139 29.10 8.99 11.99
CA PRO A 139 30.18 9.97 12.10
C PRO A 139 30.56 10.55 10.74
N THR A 140 30.69 9.70 9.73
CA THR A 140 31.05 10.10 8.35
C THR A 140 30.08 11.12 7.76
N LEU A 141 28.78 10.98 8.00
CA LEU A 141 27.81 11.96 7.51
C LEU A 141 27.96 13.30 8.25
N ASN A 142 28.17 13.26 9.57
CA ASN A 142 28.36 14.46 10.38
C ASN A 142 29.61 15.23 9.94
N ASP A 143 30.74 14.53 9.75
CA ASP A 143 32.00 15.12 9.29
C ASP A 143 31.83 15.76 7.91
N TRP A 144 31.20 15.04 6.96
CA TRP A 144 30.91 15.59 5.63
C TRP A 144 29.98 16.81 5.67
N ILE A 145 28.94 16.82 6.53
CA ILE A 145 28.06 17.98 6.68
C ILE A 145 28.84 19.19 7.22
N ASP A 146 29.74 18.98 8.18
CA ASP A 146 30.59 20.04 8.71
C ASP A 146 31.48 20.62 7.59
N ASP A 147 32.11 19.77 6.79
CA ASP A 147 32.88 20.20 5.61
C ASP A 147 32.02 21.03 4.63
N GLN A 148 30.78 20.61 4.35
CA GLN A 148 29.87 21.35 3.46
C GLN A 148 29.48 22.72 4.03
N LEU A 149 29.34 22.85 5.35
CA LEU A 149 29.04 24.13 6.01
C LEU A 149 30.21 25.11 5.85
N HIS A 150 31.46 24.64 5.95
CA HIS A 150 32.65 25.47 5.77
C HIS A 150 32.87 25.94 4.32
N LEU A 151 32.35 25.19 3.35
CA LEU A 151 32.42 25.54 1.92
C LEU A 151 31.33 26.52 1.46
N ARG A 152 30.40 26.90 2.36
CA ARG A 152 29.29 27.79 2.03
C ARG A 152 29.77 29.24 1.89
N ASP A 153 29.28 29.91 0.85
CA ASP A 153 29.43 31.35 0.68
C ASP A 153 28.62 32.10 1.78
N PRO A 154 29.27 32.91 2.65
CA PRO A 154 28.59 33.68 3.68
C PRO A 154 27.53 34.65 3.14
N ASP A 155 27.70 35.11 1.89
CA ASP A 155 26.84 36.11 1.26
C ASP A 155 25.69 35.48 0.46
N ALA A 156 25.63 34.15 0.35
CA ALA A 156 24.52 33.47 -0.30
C ALA A 156 23.25 33.53 0.57
N GLU A 157 22.18 34.12 0.03
CA GLU A 157 20.85 34.17 0.65
C GLU A 157 20.46 32.77 1.14
N SER A 158 20.06 32.69 2.41
CA SER A 158 19.77 31.41 3.05
C SER A 158 18.38 30.95 2.63
N GLU A 159 18.29 30.03 1.67
CA GLU A 159 17.07 29.24 1.53
C GLU A 159 16.97 28.29 2.74
N GLN A 160 15.95 28.46 3.59
CA GLN A 160 15.76 27.70 4.84
C GLN A 160 15.73 26.17 4.66
N ASN A 161 15.49 25.68 3.44
CA ASN A 161 15.46 24.24 3.12
C ASN A 161 16.79 23.70 2.57
N TYR A 162 17.78 24.56 2.34
CA TYR A 162 19.06 24.20 1.71
C TYR A 162 20.25 24.20 2.68
N GLU A 163 20.06 24.50 3.95
CA GLU A 163 21.13 24.45 4.94
C GLU A 163 21.57 22.99 5.20
N PRO A 164 22.88 22.68 5.07
CA PRO A 164 23.42 21.37 5.41
C PRO A 164 23.17 21.02 6.88
N SER A 165 22.26 20.09 7.13
CA SER A 165 22.07 19.53 8.46
C SER A 165 21.41 18.15 8.40
N VAL A 166 21.78 17.29 9.35
CA VAL A 166 21.13 15.98 9.51
C VAL A 166 19.64 16.15 9.81
N GLN A 167 19.28 17.16 10.61
CA GLN A 167 17.88 17.41 10.97
C GLN A 167 17.04 17.79 9.75
N ASN A 168 17.58 18.59 8.82
CA ASN A 168 16.90 18.93 7.57
C ASN A 168 16.74 17.69 6.69
N LEU A 169 17.77 16.84 6.54
CA LEU A 169 17.63 15.57 5.81
C LEU A 169 16.55 14.70 6.43
N VAL A 170 16.59 14.50 7.75
CA VAL A 170 15.61 13.68 8.47
C VAL A 170 14.19 14.19 8.23
N LYS A 171 13.97 15.51 8.37
CA LYS A 171 12.66 16.13 8.14
C LYS A 171 12.20 15.99 6.70
N THR A 172 13.07 16.29 5.73
CA THR A 172 12.76 16.21 4.29
C THR A 172 12.41 14.79 3.89
N ILE A 173 13.24 13.81 4.24
CA ILE A 173 13.02 12.40 3.90
C ILE A 173 11.75 11.87 4.56
N THR A 174 11.54 12.15 5.85
CA THR A 174 10.34 11.70 6.57
C THR A 174 9.06 12.27 5.96
N SER A 175 9.09 13.52 5.51
CA SER A 175 7.93 14.16 4.87
C SER A 175 7.64 13.60 3.48
N ARG A 176 8.68 13.26 2.71
CA ARG A 176 8.57 12.80 1.32
C ARG A 176 8.38 11.29 1.17
N ALA A 177 8.67 10.51 2.20
CA ALA A 177 8.59 9.06 2.11
C ALA A 177 7.18 8.53 1.84
N GLU A 178 6.12 9.27 2.21
CA GLU A 178 4.72 8.90 2.00
C GLU A 178 4.36 7.45 2.41
N GLY A 179 5.02 6.93 3.44
CA GLY A 179 4.81 5.55 3.92
C GLY A 179 5.69 4.49 3.25
N ILE A 180 6.51 4.85 2.26
CA ILE A 180 7.33 3.92 1.47
C ILE A 180 8.72 3.73 2.08
N PHE A 181 8.88 2.64 2.83
CA PHE A 181 10.17 2.26 3.45
C PHE A 181 11.29 2.01 2.42
N LEU A 182 10.95 1.47 1.25
CA LEU A 182 11.91 1.26 0.17
C LEU A 182 12.53 2.60 -0.29
N TRP A 183 11.70 3.63 -0.44
CA TRP A 183 12.15 4.97 -0.81
C TRP A 183 13.13 5.54 0.22
N VAL A 184 12.80 5.41 1.50
CA VAL A 184 13.69 5.80 2.62
C VAL A 184 15.03 5.08 2.51
N CYS A 185 15.03 3.78 2.24
CA CYS A 185 16.25 3.00 2.13
C CYS A 185 17.14 3.49 0.98
N LEU A 186 16.55 3.76 -0.19
CA LEU A 186 17.28 4.22 -1.37
C LEU A 186 17.86 5.62 -1.16
N VAL A 187 17.06 6.53 -0.60
CA VAL A 187 17.49 7.91 -0.35
C VAL A 187 18.61 7.96 0.67
N THR A 188 18.44 7.30 1.83
CA THR A 188 19.49 7.27 2.87
C THR A 188 20.78 6.65 2.36
N GLN A 189 20.69 5.59 1.55
CA GLN A 189 21.87 4.99 0.92
C GLN A 189 22.53 5.93 -0.10
N SER A 190 21.75 6.65 -0.91
CA SER A 190 22.26 7.63 -1.87
C SER A 190 22.99 8.77 -1.17
N ILE A 191 22.48 9.24 -0.03
CA ILE A 191 23.13 10.27 0.81
C ILE A 191 24.45 9.76 1.35
N LEU A 192 24.45 8.58 2.01
CA LEU A 192 25.67 8.00 2.59
C LEU A 192 26.74 7.71 1.52
N SER A 193 26.32 7.29 0.33
CA SER A 193 27.24 7.07 -0.79
C SER A 193 27.80 8.39 -1.34
N GLY A 194 26.95 9.43 -1.42
CA GLY A 194 27.37 10.77 -1.83
C GLY A 194 28.34 11.43 -0.84
N SER A 195 28.10 11.28 0.47
CA SER A 195 29.01 11.79 1.50
C SER A 195 30.38 11.12 1.44
N LEU A 196 30.42 9.80 1.21
CA LEU A 196 31.68 9.06 1.01
C LEU A 196 32.42 9.48 -0.27
N ALA A 197 31.69 9.85 -1.31
CA ALA A 197 32.24 10.35 -2.57
C ALA A 197 32.63 11.85 -2.51
N LEU A 198 32.40 12.52 -1.37
CA LEU A 198 32.57 13.96 -1.19
C LEU A 198 31.77 14.79 -2.21
N ASP A 199 30.59 14.28 -2.60
CA ASP A 199 29.66 15.02 -3.45
C ASP A 199 29.22 16.32 -2.76
N SER A 200 28.91 17.35 -3.54
CA SER A 200 28.41 18.60 -2.97
C SER A 200 27.00 18.42 -2.39
N TRP A 201 26.69 19.20 -1.36
CA TRP A 201 25.37 19.21 -0.73
C TRP A 201 24.22 19.38 -1.75
N LYS A 202 24.39 20.30 -2.70
CA LYS A 202 23.43 20.54 -3.78
C LYS A 202 23.20 19.32 -4.66
N LEU A 203 24.26 18.56 -4.94
CA LEU A 203 24.16 17.34 -5.74
C LEU A 203 23.41 16.24 -4.97
N VAL A 204 23.71 16.07 -3.67
CA VAL A 204 23.01 15.12 -2.81
C VAL A 204 21.52 15.48 -2.71
N LEU A 205 21.17 16.74 -2.42
CA LEU A 205 19.78 17.18 -2.39
C LEU A 205 19.06 16.98 -3.73
N GLY A 206 19.72 17.32 -4.85
CA GLY A 206 19.16 17.11 -6.18
C GLY A 206 18.82 15.64 -6.46
N ARG A 207 19.62 14.69 -5.96
CA ARG A 207 19.30 13.25 -6.05
C ARG A 207 18.07 12.86 -5.23
N ILE A 208 17.87 13.47 -4.05
CA ILE A 208 16.67 13.25 -3.22
C ILE A 208 15.43 13.78 -3.93
N GLU A 209 15.53 14.99 -4.50
CA GLU A 209 14.42 15.65 -5.18
C GLU A 209 13.99 14.92 -6.45
N ALA A 210 14.95 14.34 -7.18
CA ALA A 210 14.73 13.56 -8.40
C ALA A 210 14.13 12.18 -8.14
N LEU A 211 14.19 11.64 -6.91
CA LEU A 211 13.63 10.33 -6.60
C LEU A 211 12.10 10.40 -6.51
N PRO A 212 11.37 9.63 -7.34
CA PRO A 212 9.91 9.61 -7.31
C PRO A 212 9.40 9.12 -5.95
N THR A 213 8.36 9.75 -5.41
CA THR A 213 7.76 9.39 -4.11
C THR A 213 6.63 8.38 -4.25
N GLU A 214 6.17 8.09 -5.48
CA GLU A 214 5.21 7.02 -5.76
C GLU A 214 5.93 5.70 -6.06
N LEU A 215 5.42 4.59 -5.52
CA LEU A 215 6.07 3.29 -5.63
C LEU A 215 6.21 2.82 -7.09
N GLU A 216 5.20 3.09 -7.91
CA GLU A 216 5.19 2.70 -9.33
C GLU A 216 6.27 3.44 -10.12
N SER A 217 6.30 4.78 -10.02
CA SER A 217 7.35 5.60 -10.63
C SER A 217 8.75 5.28 -10.07
N LEU A 218 8.84 4.91 -8.78
CA LEU A 218 10.10 4.45 -8.19
C LEU A 218 10.58 3.14 -8.83
N TYR A 219 9.68 2.19 -9.07
CA TYR A 219 10.02 0.96 -9.79
C TYR A 219 10.43 1.24 -11.24
N GLU A 220 9.75 2.16 -11.94
CA GLU A 220 10.13 2.56 -13.29
C GLU A 220 11.52 3.21 -13.34
N ASP A 221 11.81 4.13 -12.41
CA ASP A 221 13.13 4.76 -12.27
C ASP A 221 14.21 3.71 -11.93
N LEU A 222 13.94 2.79 -11.01
CA LEU A 222 14.85 1.68 -10.73
C LEU A 222 15.06 0.78 -11.95
N TRP A 223 14.01 0.49 -12.71
CA TRP A 223 14.04 -0.37 -13.89
C TRP A 223 14.82 0.27 -15.04
N THR A 224 14.62 1.56 -15.27
CA THR A 224 15.34 2.33 -16.30
C THR A 224 16.82 2.44 -15.96
N ARG A 225 17.18 2.68 -14.70
CA ARG A 225 18.57 2.62 -14.20
C ARG A 225 19.15 1.19 -14.24
N GLN A 226 18.30 0.16 -14.08
CA GLN A 226 18.68 -1.26 -14.08
C GLN A 226 19.13 -1.82 -15.41
N LYS A 227 18.78 -1.20 -16.56
CA LYS A 227 19.35 -1.59 -17.86
C LYS A 227 20.89 -1.58 -17.85
N ASP A 228 21.50 -0.93 -16.86
CA ASP A 228 22.95 -0.87 -16.68
C ASP A 228 23.55 -1.73 -15.54
N ASN A 229 22.81 -2.25 -14.54
CA ASN A 229 23.43 -3.03 -13.42
C ASN A 229 22.46 -3.86 -12.53
N TRP A 230 22.27 -5.16 -12.85
CA TRP A 230 21.26 -6.04 -12.22
C TRP A 230 21.64 -6.76 -10.91
N LYS A 231 22.93 -6.81 -10.54
CA LYS A 231 23.40 -7.69 -9.44
C LYS A 231 23.18 -7.15 -8.03
N PHE A 232 23.06 -5.83 -7.86
CA PHE A 232 23.04 -5.20 -6.53
C PHE A 232 21.65 -5.20 -5.86
N TYR A 233 20.57 -5.13 -6.65
CA TYR A 233 19.22 -4.94 -6.10
C TYR A 233 18.46 -6.23 -5.80
N ARG A 234 18.88 -7.37 -6.38
CA ARG A 234 18.22 -8.69 -6.19
C ARG A 234 18.35 -9.20 -4.75
N SER A 235 19.44 -8.88 -4.06
CA SER A 235 19.59 -9.20 -2.63
C SER A 235 18.71 -8.32 -1.75
N PHE A 236 18.44 -7.07 -2.16
CA PHE A 236 17.69 -6.11 -1.37
C PHE A 236 16.17 -6.34 -1.46
N THR A 237 15.61 -6.55 -2.65
CA THR A 237 14.16 -6.85 -2.80
C THR A 237 13.75 -8.18 -2.17
N ALA A 238 14.63 -9.19 -2.18
CA ALA A 238 14.35 -10.50 -1.57
C ALA A 238 14.25 -10.46 -0.03
N VAL A 239 14.83 -9.45 0.63
CA VAL A 239 14.78 -9.33 2.10
C VAL A 239 13.48 -8.69 2.58
N TYR A 240 12.88 -7.78 1.81
CA TYR A 240 11.66 -7.06 2.22
C TYR A 240 10.36 -7.71 1.75
N LEU A 241 10.40 -8.57 0.74
CA LEU A 241 9.22 -9.31 0.26
C LEU A 241 8.99 -10.65 0.99
N ASN A 242 9.85 -11.00 1.96
CA ASN A 242 9.84 -12.28 2.69
C ASN A 242 9.58 -12.15 4.20
N THR A 243 9.00 -11.04 4.65
CA THR A 243 8.48 -10.85 6.02
C THR A 243 7.00 -10.58 5.98
#